data_AF-I6ZU38-F1
#
_entry.id   AF-I6ZU38-F1
#
_cell.length_a   1.000
_cell.length_b   1.000
_cell.length_c   1.000
_cell.angle_alpha   90.00
_cell.angle_beta   90.00
_cell.angle_gamma   90.00
#
_symmetry.space_group_name_H-M   'P 1'
#
loop_
_entity.id
_entity.type
_entity.pdbx_description
1 polymer ?
#
loop_
_entity_poly.entity_id
_entity_poly.type
_entity_poly.pdbx_seq_one_letter_code
_entity_poly.pdbx_strand_id
1 'polypeptide(L)'
;MRTPRKKITFKTPRKGTKTPVKDGHASDTKENKTPKIENKDEQKGLDSASRYKQILIEMKMKEEDLIESYKKENEYLRSLKTDALLYKKFVGFDIVESNGCYEVTHEIVSNNITKFIRFVLTPEDSSYIYKLVESRNIELPDFLSEEITFDECQIKTFFFKVMEAVITKKS
;
A
#
# COMPACT_ATOMS: atom_id res chain seq x y z
N MET A 1 -14.75 -11.54 -36.10
CA MET A 1 -15.72 -11.94 -35.05
C MET A 1 -15.04 -11.83 -33.69
N ARG A 2 -15.47 -10.92 -32.80
CA ARG A 2 -14.92 -10.79 -31.43
C ARG A 2 -15.84 -11.53 -30.45
N THR A 3 -15.29 -12.47 -29.69
CA THR A 3 -16.03 -13.18 -28.64
C THR A 3 -16.10 -12.33 -27.37
N PRO A 4 -17.23 -12.32 -26.62
CA PRO A 4 -17.36 -11.50 -25.42
C PRO A 4 -16.67 -12.19 -24.22
N ARG A 5 -15.89 -11.42 -23.44
CA ARG A 5 -15.27 -11.90 -22.20
C ARG A 5 -16.32 -12.04 -21.09
N LYS A 6 -16.39 -13.22 -20.46
CA LYS A 6 -17.30 -13.49 -19.33
C LYS A 6 -16.80 -12.81 -18.06
N LYS A 7 -17.67 -12.03 -17.42
CA LYS A 7 -17.42 -11.34 -16.15
C LYS A 7 -17.82 -12.27 -15.00
N ILE A 8 -16.86 -12.66 -14.16
CA ILE A 8 -17.12 -13.48 -12.97
C ILE A 8 -17.54 -12.54 -11.84
N THR A 9 -18.76 -12.72 -11.32
CA THR A 9 -19.26 -12.01 -10.14
C THR A 9 -19.36 -12.98 -8.97
N PHE A 10 -18.57 -12.73 -7.92
CA PHE A 10 -18.69 -13.43 -6.66
C PHE A 10 -19.86 -12.85 -5.87
N LYS A 11 -20.91 -13.65 -5.66
CA LYS A 11 -22.01 -13.29 -4.76
C LYS A 11 -21.65 -13.77 -3.35
N THR A 12 -21.60 -12.84 -2.41
CA THR A 12 -21.48 -13.14 -0.98
C THR A 12 -22.81 -13.71 -0.44
N PRO A 13 -22.77 -14.70 0.46
CA PRO A 13 -23.98 -15.23 1.07
C PRO A 13 -24.68 -14.14 1.92
N ARG A 14 -25.94 -13.84 1.61
CA ARG A 14 -26.78 -13.01 2.49
C ARG A 14 -27.14 -13.85 3.72
N LYS A 15 -26.67 -13.43 4.90
CA LYS A 15 -27.12 -14.01 6.18
C LYS A 15 -28.63 -13.79 6.31
N GLY A 16 -29.39 -14.86 6.21
CA GLY A 16 -30.83 -14.84 6.50
C GLY A 16 -31.03 -14.60 7.99
N THR A 17 -31.69 -13.51 8.33
CA THR A 17 -32.18 -13.21 9.67
C THR A 17 -33.22 -14.27 10.04
N LYS A 18 -32.88 -15.18 10.95
CA LYS A 18 -33.85 -16.02 11.66
C LYS A 18 -33.62 -15.88 13.15
N THR A 19 -34.18 -14.82 13.72
CA THR A 19 -34.42 -14.71 15.16
C THR A 19 -35.68 -15.52 15.46
N PRO A 20 -35.63 -16.60 16.28
CA PRO A 20 -36.84 -17.23 16.76
C PRO A 20 -37.36 -16.42 17.94
N VAL A 21 -38.44 -15.68 17.73
CA VAL A 21 -39.34 -15.23 18.81
C VAL A 21 -40.18 -16.45 19.18
N LYS A 22 -40.20 -16.84 20.46
CA LYS A 22 -41.17 -17.83 20.94
C LYS A 22 -41.86 -17.31 22.19
N ASP A 23 -43.04 -16.75 21.96
CA ASP A 23 -44.10 -16.52 22.94
C ASP A 23 -44.60 -17.85 23.52
N GLY A 24 -45.10 -17.77 24.76
CA GLY A 24 -45.42 -18.90 25.62
C GLY A 24 -46.84 -19.50 25.50
N HIS A 25 -47.01 -20.53 26.34
CA HIS A 25 -48.21 -21.19 26.87
C HIS A 25 -49.06 -22.11 25.97
N ALA A 26 -49.11 -23.41 26.30
CA ALA A 26 -50.22 -24.05 27.05
C ALA A 26 -50.08 -25.60 27.16
N SER A 27 -50.34 -26.14 28.38
CA SER A 27 -50.97 -27.45 28.77
C SER A 27 -50.46 -28.80 28.20
N ASP A 28 -50.38 -29.95 28.89
CA ASP A 28 -50.80 -30.41 30.22
C ASP A 28 -50.26 -31.85 30.50
N THR A 29 -50.11 -32.22 31.79
CA THR A 29 -50.11 -33.59 32.42
C THR A 29 -49.00 -34.64 32.08
N LYS A 30 -48.40 -35.45 32.99
CA LYS A 30 -48.68 -35.86 34.40
C LYS A 30 -47.45 -36.57 35.07
N GLU A 31 -47.25 -36.27 36.37
CA GLU A 31 -46.88 -37.11 37.56
C GLU A 31 -45.59 -37.97 37.65
N ASN A 32 -44.65 -37.65 38.57
CA ASN A 32 -44.61 -38.21 39.95
C ASN A 32 -43.47 -37.68 40.90
N LYS A 33 -43.89 -36.97 41.97
CA LYS A 33 -43.48 -36.91 43.40
C LYS A 33 -41.99 -36.81 43.90
N THR A 34 -41.59 -35.57 44.26
CA THR A 34 -41.10 -34.97 45.56
C THR A 34 -40.34 -35.78 46.66
N PRO A 35 -39.55 -35.17 47.60
CA PRO A 35 -39.63 -33.76 48.09
C PRO A 35 -38.33 -32.95 48.39
N LYS A 36 -38.52 -31.62 48.44
CA LYS A 36 -37.89 -30.58 49.29
C LYS A 36 -36.37 -30.59 49.56
N ILE A 37 -35.66 -29.60 49.02
CA ILE A 37 -34.76 -28.71 49.81
C ILE A 37 -34.89 -27.27 49.30
N GLU A 38 -35.55 -26.49 50.15
CA GLU A 38 -35.44 -25.07 50.48
C GLU A 38 -34.76 -24.07 49.53
N ASN A 39 -35.52 -23.00 49.29
CA ASN A 39 -35.11 -21.67 48.84
C ASN A 39 -33.76 -21.21 49.42
N LYS A 40 -32.83 -20.86 48.53
CA LYS A 40 -31.78 -19.88 48.79
C LYS A 40 -31.43 -19.16 47.48
N ASP A 41 -32.40 -18.43 46.96
CA ASP A 41 -32.10 -17.27 46.14
C ASP A 41 -31.56 -16.14 47.03
N GLU A 42 -30.83 -15.22 46.40
CA GLU A 42 -30.40 -13.91 46.92
C GLU A 42 -28.99 -13.70 47.50
N GLN A 43 -27.97 -14.45 47.07
CA GLN A 43 -26.57 -14.01 47.29
C GLN A 43 -25.64 -13.98 46.07
N LYS A 44 -26.11 -14.28 44.85
CA LYS A 44 -25.26 -14.29 43.63
C LYS A 44 -25.35 -13.04 42.73
N GLY A 45 -26.07 -12.00 43.13
CA GLY A 45 -26.34 -10.82 42.29
C GLY A 45 -25.23 -9.76 42.23
N LEU A 46 -24.38 -9.65 43.25
CA LEU A 46 -23.38 -8.57 43.35
C LEU A 46 -22.04 -8.93 42.68
N ASP A 47 -21.66 -10.21 42.70
CA ASP A 47 -20.38 -10.68 42.18
C ASP A 47 -20.38 -10.80 40.63
N SER A 48 -21.54 -11.11 40.05
CA SER A 48 -21.73 -11.20 38.59
C SER A 48 -21.76 -9.82 37.91
N ALA A 49 -22.40 -8.82 38.53
CA ALA A 49 -22.41 -7.44 38.05
C ALA A 49 -21.01 -6.80 38.08
N SER A 50 -20.22 -7.12 39.11
CA SER A 50 -18.84 -6.65 39.25
C SER A 50 -17.92 -7.29 38.21
N ARG A 51 -18.05 -8.61 37.97
CA ARG A 51 -17.34 -9.29 36.87
C ARG A 51 -17.74 -8.75 35.50
N TYR A 52 -19.01 -8.45 35.27
CA TYR A 52 -19.46 -7.89 34.01
C TYR A 52 -18.84 -6.51 33.73
N LYS A 53 -18.75 -5.65 34.76
CA LYS A 53 -18.03 -4.37 34.67
C LYS A 53 -16.54 -4.57 34.37
N GLN A 54 -15.90 -5.56 34.99
CA GLN A 54 -14.50 -5.91 34.72
C GLN A 54 -14.29 -6.31 33.24
N ILE A 55 -15.16 -7.16 32.69
CA ILE A 55 -15.11 -7.61 31.30
C ILE A 55 -15.29 -6.44 30.32
N LEU A 56 -16.20 -5.51 30.62
CA LEU A 56 -16.40 -4.32 29.78
C LEU A 56 -15.15 -3.43 29.73
N ILE A 57 -14.45 -3.28 30.87
CA ILE A 57 -13.20 -2.52 30.93
C ILE A 57 -12.12 -3.23 30.09
N GLU A 58 -11.96 -4.55 30.25
CA GLU A 58 -11.00 -5.32 29.45
C GLU A 58 -11.29 -5.29 27.95
N MET A 59 -12.57 -5.37 27.55
CA MET A 59 -12.97 -5.23 26.15
C MET A 59 -12.57 -3.87 25.60
N LYS A 60 -12.83 -2.80 26.37
CA LYS A 60 -12.48 -1.44 25.95
C LYS A 60 -10.98 -1.24 25.81
N MET A 61 -10.18 -1.79 26.74
CA MET A 61 -8.71 -1.72 26.63
C MET A 61 -8.21 -2.46 25.39
N LYS A 62 -8.73 -3.66 25.10
CA LYS A 62 -8.36 -4.40 23.89
C LYS A 62 -8.79 -3.71 22.60
N GLU A 63 -9.93 -3.03 22.61
CA GLU A 63 -10.39 -2.21 21.49
C GLU A 63 -9.45 -1.02 21.27
N GLU A 64 -9.04 -0.33 22.34
CA GLU A 64 -8.07 0.76 22.28
C GLU A 64 -6.71 0.28 21.77
N ASP A 65 -6.20 -0.86 22.25
CA ASP A 65 -4.96 -1.48 21.77
C ASP A 65 -5.03 -1.82 20.28
N LEU A 66 -6.16 -2.35 19.83
CA LEU A 66 -6.39 -2.69 18.42
C LEU A 66 -6.44 -1.43 17.55
N ILE A 67 -7.13 -0.39 18.01
CA ILE A 67 -7.18 0.91 17.33
C ILE A 67 -5.79 1.53 17.25
N GLU A 68 -4.99 1.45 18.32
CA GLU A 68 -3.62 1.96 18.33
C GLU A 68 -2.72 1.18 17.37
N SER A 69 -2.86 -0.15 17.33
CA SER A 69 -2.16 -0.99 16.34
C SER A 69 -2.52 -0.60 14.91
N TYR A 70 -3.80 -0.41 14.59
CA TYR A 70 -4.22 0.03 13.27
C TYR A 70 -3.77 1.45 12.93
N LYS A 71 -3.69 2.35 13.92
CA LYS A 71 -3.13 3.70 13.71
C LYS A 71 -1.64 3.63 13.39
N LYS A 72 -0.86 2.84 14.14
CA LYS A 72 0.58 2.63 13.90
C LYS A 72 0.82 2.00 12.52
N GLU A 73 0.04 1.00 12.14
CA GLU A 73 0.15 0.39 10.81
C GLU A 73 -0.21 1.40 9.71
N ASN A 74 -1.27 2.18 9.87
CA ASN A 74 -1.62 3.22 8.90
C ASN A 74 -0.58 4.34 8.83
N GLU A 75 0.04 4.72 9.95
CA GLU A 75 1.13 5.68 9.99
C GLU A 75 2.37 5.13 9.27
N TYR A 76 2.72 3.87 9.52
CA TYR A 76 3.77 3.16 8.79
C TYR A 76 3.49 3.09 7.29
N LEU A 77 2.29 2.69 6.87
CA LEU A 77 1.88 2.64 5.46
C LEU A 77 1.84 4.03 4.81
N ARG A 78 1.54 5.09 5.57
CA ARG A 78 1.63 6.48 5.11
C ARG A 78 3.06 6.98 5.04
N SER A 79 3.95 6.54 5.92
CA SER A 79 5.39 6.80 5.82
C SER A 79 6.02 6.06 4.63
N LEU A 80 5.43 4.93 4.24
CA LEU A 80 5.76 4.19 3.02
C LEU A 80 5.19 4.83 1.74
N LYS A 81 4.36 5.89 1.83
CA LYS A 81 3.94 6.60 0.62
C LYS A 81 5.16 7.25 -0.04
N THR A 82 5.57 6.66 -1.15
CA THR A 82 6.19 7.33 -2.31
C THR A 82 7.57 7.94 -2.07
N ASP A 83 8.35 7.19 -1.33
CA ASP A 83 9.77 6.87 -1.48
C ASP A 83 10.44 7.32 -2.81
N ALA A 84 10.68 8.63 -3.01
CA ALA A 84 11.64 9.14 -3.99
C ALA A 84 13.01 8.43 -3.87
N LEU A 85 13.34 7.99 -2.65
CA LEU A 85 14.52 7.21 -2.33
C LEU A 85 14.45 5.77 -2.87
N LEU A 86 13.26 5.17 -3.04
CA LEU A 86 13.10 3.83 -3.62
C LEU A 86 13.26 3.85 -5.14
N TYR A 87 12.72 4.87 -5.81
CA TYR A 87 12.98 5.08 -7.24
C TYR A 87 14.47 5.33 -7.50
N LYS A 88 15.12 6.15 -6.67
CA LYS A 88 16.58 6.30 -6.66
C LYS A 88 17.30 4.98 -6.41
N LYS A 89 16.80 4.14 -5.49
CA LYS A 89 17.40 2.83 -5.18
C LYS A 89 17.25 1.80 -6.31
N PHE A 90 16.14 1.80 -7.04
CA PHE A 90 15.88 0.80 -8.08
C PHE A 90 16.36 1.22 -9.47
N VAL A 91 16.20 2.49 -9.82
CA VAL A 91 16.50 2.99 -11.17
C VAL A 91 17.81 3.80 -11.17
N GLY A 92 18.29 4.25 -10.01
CA GLY A 92 19.54 5.00 -9.91
C GLY A 92 19.46 6.43 -10.41
N PHE A 93 18.27 6.94 -10.75
CA PHE A 93 18.08 8.34 -11.13
C PHE A 93 17.78 9.19 -9.92
N ASP A 94 18.47 10.32 -9.83
CA ASP A 94 18.14 11.44 -8.96
C ASP A 94 17.58 12.56 -9.84
N ILE A 95 16.34 12.98 -9.59
CA ILE A 95 15.66 14.00 -10.39
C ILE A 95 15.33 15.16 -9.46
N VAL A 96 15.92 16.32 -9.75
CA VAL A 96 15.71 17.56 -9.01
C VAL A 96 15.03 18.54 -9.93
N GLU A 97 13.86 19.02 -9.53
CA GLU A 97 13.18 20.09 -10.25
C GLU A 97 13.73 21.45 -9.78
N SER A 98 14.17 22.28 -10.70
CA SER A 98 14.71 23.62 -10.43
C SER A 98 14.29 24.58 -11.53
N ASN A 99 13.60 25.67 -11.17
CA ASN A 99 13.17 26.73 -12.08
C ASN A 99 12.41 26.24 -13.34
N GLY A 100 11.55 25.22 -13.19
CA GLY A 100 10.78 24.65 -14.31
C GLY A 100 11.58 23.73 -15.24
N CYS A 101 12.82 23.41 -14.88
CA CYS A 101 13.65 22.41 -15.55
C CYS A 101 13.86 21.21 -14.63
N TYR A 102 14.12 20.03 -15.21
CA TYR A 102 14.44 18.82 -14.47
C TYR A 102 15.92 18.51 -14.63
N GLU A 103 16.69 18.62 -13.54
CA GLU A 103 18.06 18.16 -13.48
C GLU A 103 18.06 16.67 -13.12
N VAL A 104 18.63 15.85 -13.99
CA VAL A 104 18.66 14.40 -13.84
C VAL A 104 20.10 13.94 -13.70
N THR A 105 20.37 13.18 -12.65
CA THR A 105 21.65 12.54 -12.40
C THR A 105 21.48 11.03 -12.32
N HIS A 106 22.36 10.29 -12.98
CA HIS A 106 22.38 8.84 -12.93
C HIS A 106 23.79 8.34 -12.69
N GLU A 107 23.96 7.53 -11.66
CA GLU A 107 25.24 6.99 -11.24
C GLU A 107 25.14 5.48 -11.01
N ILE A 108 26.06 4.73 -11.60
CA ILE A 108 26.18 3.28 -11.42
C ILE A 108 27.65 2.94 -11.16
N VAL A 109 27.90 2.15 -10.12
CA VAL A 109 29.23 1.57 -9.86
C VAL A 109 29.25 0.15 -10.41
N SER A 110 30.11 -0.11 -11.39
CA SER A 110 30.29 -1.43 -11.99
C SER A 110 31.77 -1.76 -12.07
N ASN A 111 32.19 -2.94 -11.60
CA ASN A 111 33.59 -3.39 -11.60
C ASN A 111 34.59 -2.35 -11.02
N ASN A 112 34.25 -1.70 -9.90
CA ASN A 112 35.02 -0.60 -9.28
C ASN A 112 35.18 0.67 -10.12
N ILE A 113 34.47 0.80 -11.25
CA ILE A 113 34.42 2.01 -12.05
C ILE A 113 33.05 2.66 -11.87
N THR A 114 33.04 3.91 -11.40
CA THR A 114 31.84 4.72 -11.32
C THR A 114 31.55 5.31 -12.70
N LYS A 115 30.39 4.97 -13.24
CA LYS A 115 29.81 5.55 -14.46
C LYS A 115 28.77 6.58 -14.05
N PHE A 116 28.82 7.74 -14.68
CA PHE A 116 28.03 8.89 -14.27
C PHE A 116 27.55 9.71 -15.48
N ILE A 117 26.27 10.05 -15.51
CA ILE A 117 25.70 11.00 -16.47
C ILE A 117 24.80 12.00 -15.74
N ARG A 118 24.92 13.27 -16.09
CA ARG A 118 24.06 14.36 -15.63
C ARG A 118 23.58 15.19 -16.81
N PHE A 119 22.29 15.45 -16.85
CA PHE A 119 21.64 16.19 -17.93
C PHE A 119 20.44 16.98 -17.42
N VAL A 120 19.97 17.93 -18.23
CA VAL A 120 18.78 18.74 -17.96
C VAL A 120 17.72 18.42 -18.99
N LEU A 121 16.46 18.33 -18.54
CA LEU A 121 15.27 18.29 -19.37
C LEU A 121 14.45 19.56 -19.15
N THR A 122 14.23 20.32 -20.22
CA THR A 122 13.35 21.49 -20.21
C THR A 122 12.04 21.13 -20.91
N PRO A 123 10.89 21.22 -20.23
CA PRO A 123 9.59 21.01 -20.87
C PRO A 123 9.25 22.19 -21.80
N GLU A 124 8.84 21.89 -23.02
CA GLU A 124 8.39 22.85 -24.02
C GLU A 124 7.10 22.34 -24.68
N ASP A 125 5.97 22.96 -24.36
CA ASP A 125 4.60 22.63 -24.80
C ASP A 125 4.21 21.14 -24.67
N SER A 126 4.58 20.32 -25.66
CA SER A 126 4.33 18.87 -25.74
C SER A 126 5.61 18.06 -26.02
N SER A 127 6.76 18.64 -25.69
CA SER A 127 8.08 18.10 -25.96
C SER A 127 9.04 18.38 -24.81
N TYR A 128 10.18 17.70 -24.82
CA TYR A 128 11.27 17.95 -23.90
C TYR A 128 12.53 18.26 -24.70
N ILE A 129 13.25 19.31 -24.26
CA ILE A 129 14.59 19.63 -24.73
C ILE A 129 15.58 18.99 -23.76
N TYR A 130 16.41 18.10 -24.27
CA TYR A 130 17.51 17.47 -23.54
C TYR A 130 18.80 18.23 -23.77
N LYS A 131 19.54 18.45 -22.69
CA LYS A 131 20.89 19.00 -22.73
C LYS A 131 21.82 18.24 -21.79
N LEU A 132 22.90 17.68 -22.34
CA LEU A 132 23.95 17.06 -21.54
C LEU A 132 24.71 18.11 -20.72
N VAL A 133 24.91 17.84 -19.43
CA VAL A 133 25.75 18.68 -18.55
C VAL A 133 27.12 18.05 -18.36
N GLU A 134 27.15 16.75 -18.04
CA GLU A 134 28.39 16.06 -17.73
C GLU A 134 28.24 14.54 -17.91
N SER A 135 29.29 13.88 -18.39
CA SER A 135 29.37 12.42 -18.42
C SER A 135 30.78 11.95 -18.05
N ARG A 136 30.89 10.81 -17.37
CA ARG A 136 32.16 10.19 -16.97
C ARG A 136 32.09 8.68 -17.13
N ASN A 137 33.13 8.09 -17.72
CA ASN A 137 33.30 6.65 -17.91
C ASN A 137 32.14 5.94 -18.66
N ILE A 138 31.44 6.67 -19.54
CA ILE A 138 30.32 6.16 -20.34
C ILE A 138 30.61 6.45 -21.81
N GLU A 139 30.29 5.49 -22.69
CA GLU A 139 30.22 5.72 -24.13
C GLU A 139 28.79 6.13 -24.47
N LEU A 140 28.61 7.41 -24.77
CA LEU A 140 27.32 7.96 -25.13
C LEU A 140 27.12 7.82 -26.65
N PRO A 141 25.95 7.34 -27.09
CA PRO A 141 25.51 7.52 -28.46
C PRO A 141 25.54 9.01 -28.87
N ASP A 142 25.77 9.28 -30.15
CA ASP A 142 25.89 10.65 -30.69
C ASP A 142 24.69 11.53 -30.29
N PHE A 143 23.48 10.98 -30.37
CA PHE A 143 22.25 11.70 -30.02
C PHE A 143 22.12 12.07 -28.53
N LEU A 144 22.85 11.42 -27.61
CA LEU A 144 22.91 11.80 -26.19
C LEU A 144 24.06 12.77 -25.90
N SER A 145 24.96 12.97 -26.85
CA SER A 145 26.05 13.94 -26.73
C SER A 145 25.63 15.34 -27.18
N GLU A 146 24.60 15.42 -28.02
CA GLU A 146 24.05 16.65 -28.58
C GLU A 146 22.78 17.11 -27.84
N GLU A 147 22.38 18.36 -28.08
CA GLU A 147 21.09 18.89 -27.63
C GLU A 147 19.99 18.35 -28.56
N ILE A 148 19.00 17.67 -28.00
CA ILE A 148 17.92 17.05 -28.77
C ILE A 148 16.56 17.46 -28.22
N THR A 149 15.58 17.60 -29.10
CA THR A 149 14.18 17.80 -28.73
C THR A 149 13.37 16.57 -29.13
N PHE A 150 12.54 16.08 -28.22
CA PHE A 150 11.70 14.90 -28.47
C PHE A 150 10.31 15.04 -27.85
N ASP A 151 9.34 14.34 -28.41
CA ASP A 151 7.94 14.35 -27.95
C ASP A 151 7.81 13.74 -26.55
N GLU A 152 6.94 14.29 -25.71
CA GLU A 152 6.60 13.73 -24.40
C GLU A 152 6.28 12.23 -24.43
N CYS A 153 5.67 11.73 -25.51
CA CYS A 153 5.37 10.31 -25.69
C CYS A 153 6.63 9.42 -25.67
N GLN A 154 7.80 9.97 -26.01
CA GLN A 154 9.07 9.26 -26.14
C GLN A 154 9.90 9.27 -24.85
N ILE A 155 9.46 9.96 -23.79
CA ILE A 155 10.24 10.13 -22.55
C ILE A 155 10.72 8.80 -21.95
N LYS A 156 9.86 7.77 -21.95
CA LYS A 156 10.21 6.44 -21.44
C LYS A 156 11.31 5.77 -22.26
N THR A 157 11.23 5.90 -23.58
CA THR A 157 12.23 5.36 -24.51
C THR A 157 13.55 6.11 -24.36
N PHE A 158 13.49 7.43 -24.16
CA PHE A 158 14.65 8.26 -23.88
C PHE A 158 15.39 7.80 -22.61
N PHE A 159 14.68 7.70 -21.47
CA PHE A 159 15.28 7.22 -20.22
C PHE A 159 15.83 5.79 -20.34
N PHE A 160 15.15 4.91 -21.09
CA PHE A 160 15.67 3.57 -21.39
C PHE A 160 17.01 3.63 -22.13
N LYS A 161 17.14 4.50 -23.14
CA LYS A 161 18.38 4.68 -23.89
C LYS A 161 19.52 5.24 -23.04
N VAL A 162 19.21 6.17 -22.13
CA VAL A 162 20.19 6.68 -21.15
C VAL A 162 20.69 5.54 -20.25
N MET A 163 19.77 4.75 -19.67
CA MET A 163 20.15 3.59 -18.84
C MET A 163 20.97 2.58 -19.63
N GLU A 164 20.56 2.28 -20.86
CA GLU A 164 21.28 1.37 -21.76
C GLU A 164 22.72 1.84 -21.94
N ALA A 165 22.94 3.12 -22.27
CA ALA A 165 24.27 3.69 -22.45
C ALA A 165 25.14 3.62 -21.18
N VAL A 166 24.55 3.83 -20.00
CA VAL A 166 25.29 3.74 -18.73
C VAL A 166 25.63 2.28 -18.39
N ILE A 167 24.75 1.33 -18.68
CA ILE A 167 24.93 -0.07 -18.31
C ILE A 167 25.83 -0.82 -19.30
N THR A 168 25.77 -0.51 -20.60
CA THR A 168 26.54 -1.22 -21.63
C THR A 168 28.03 -1.23 -21.30
N LYS A 169 28.62 -2.43 -21.32
CA LYS A 169 30.06 -2.61 -21.11
C LYS A 169 30.77 -2.24 -22.41
N LYS A 170 31.92 -1.55 -22.28
CA LYS A 170 32.90 -1.44 -23.37
C LYS A 170 33.12 -2.85 -23.94
N SER A 171 32.78 -3.02 -25.21
CA SER A 171 33.11 -4.23 -25.95
C SER A 171 34.55 -4.20 -26.44
#